data_AF-A0A1N6H0X4-F1
#
_entry.id   AF-A0A1N6H0X4-F1
#
_cell.length_a   1.000
_cell.length_b   1.000
_cell.length_c   1.000
_cell.angle_alpha   90.00
_cell.angle_beta   90.00
_cell.angle_gamma   90.00
#
_symmetry.space_group_name_H-M   'P 1'
#
loop_
_entity.id
_entity.type
_entity.pdbx_description
1 polymer ?
#
loop_
_entity_poly.entity_id
_entity_poly.type
_entity_poly.pdbx_seq_one_letter_code
_entity_poly.pdbx_strand_id
1 'polypeptide(L)'
;MWKIVRVLTIVLMLPLLVLTWLPSNRVPMDGESYAWGLPLLGMDLSGRSINFDWLVVLLFTLLALATLWFLVRGTARQFGWWGCLYFGLFFLSAILMVTGSEEPLVMHGDTLGVEIPLGSLIIGHTGLLWLIALSVLVWHRAPDERPPLTRTNRVLLAVLFLAWCASAVMLRLGGSESQLDQAGVLLLISVALFLPVALLRFNSAEPAQMATA
;
A
#
# COMPACT_ATOMS: atom_id res chain seq x y z
N MET A 1 -12.62 -19.53 -2.90
CA MET A 1 -13.01 -18.15 -3.25
C MET A 1 -12.25 -17.09 -2.45
N TRP A 2 -12.26 -17.09 -1.11
CA TRP A 2 -11.58 -16.08 -0.28
C TRP A 2 -10.07 -15.90 -0.55
N LYS A 3 -9.34 -16.99 -0.82
CA LYS A 3 -7.91 -16.93 -1.19
C LYS A 3 -7.66 -16.10 -2.46
N ILE A 4 -8.54 -16.23 -3.48
CA ILE A 4 -8.43 -15.48 -4.74
C ILE A 4 -8.72 -14.01 -4.50
N VAL A 5 -9.82 -13.71 -3.78
CA VAL A 5 -10.17 -12.32 -3.39
C VAL A 5 -9.00 -11.68 -2.65
N ARG A 6 -8.40 -12.38 -1.68
CA ARG A 6 -7.25 -11.89 -0.92
C ARG A 6 -6.06 -11.55 -1.83
N VAL A 7 -5.65 -12.46 -2.70
CA VAL A 7 -4.51 -12.23 -3.61
C VAL A 7 -4.81 -11.07 -4.57
N LEU A 8 -6.01 -11.03 -5.13
CA LEU A 8 -6.44 -9.95 -6.03
C LEU A 8 -6.43 -8.60 -5.30
N THR A 9 -6.99 -8.52 -4.10
CA THR A 9 -6.99 -7.29 -3.29
C THR A 9 -5.57 -6.85 -2.94
N ILE A 10 -4.65 -7.79 -2.63
CA ILE A 10 -3.24 -7.45 -2.40
C ILE A 10 -2.65 -6.76 -3.64
N VAL A 11 -2.79 -7.38 -4.82
CA VAL A 11 -2.23 -6.84 -6.07
C VAL A 11 -2.82 -5.47 -6.38
N LEU A 12 -4.15 -5.33 -6.25
CA LEU A 12 -4.83 -4.07 -6.50
C LEU A 12 -4.48 -2.98 -5.48
N MET A 13 -4.16 -3.33 -4.23
CA MET A 13 -3.81 -2.36 -3.20
C MET A 13 -2.37 -1.83 -3.31
N LEU A 14 -1.46 -2.57 -3.97
CA LEU A 14 -0.03 -2.22 -4.03
C LEU A 14 0.25 -0.79 -4.52
N PRO A 15 -0.38 -0.27 -5.59
CA PRO A 15 -0.15 1.11 -6.02
C PRO A 15 -0.49 2.13 -4.94
N LEU A 16 -1.60 1.95 -4.22
CA LEU A 16 -2.02 2.84 -3.13
C LEU A 16 -1.07 2.76 -1.94
N LEU A 17 -0.56 1.57 -1.63
CA LEU A 17 0.47 1.39 -0.61
C LEU A 17 1.74 2.15 -0.99
N VAL A 18 2.27 1.96 -2.21
CA VAL A 18 3.49 2.64 -2.68
C VAL A 18 3.33 4.15 -2.67
N LEU A 19 2.17 4.66 -3.10
CA LEU A 19 1.83 6.08 -3.16
C LEU A 19 1.97 6.79 -1.81
N THR A 20 1.66 6.11 -0.70
CA THR A 20 1.75 6.67 0.65
C THR A 20 3.07 6.26 1.35
N TRP A 21 3.56 5.05 1.08
CA TRP A 21 4.80 4.49 1.61
C TRP A 21 6.04 5.29 1.22
N LEU A 22 6.17 5.70 -0.05
CA LEU A 22 7.33 6.46 -0.49
C LEU A 22 7.46 7.79 0.26
N PRO A 23 6.48 8.71 0.21
CA PRO A 23 6.61 10.00 0.88
C PRO A 23 6.69 9.89 2.40
N SER A 24 6.01 8.92 3.04
CA SER A 24 6.12 8.73 4.50
C SER A 24 7.53 8.35 4.95
N ASN A 25 8.29 7.63 4.11
CA ASN A 25 9.65 7.21 4.41
C ASN A 25 10.72 8.18 3.89
N ARG A 26 10.55 8.76 2.71
CA ARG A 26 11.56 9.65 2.10
C ARG A 26 11.70 10.97 2.85
N VAL A 27 10.60 11.59 3.26
CA VAL A 27 10.63 12.88 3.98
C VAL A 27 11.54 12.89 5.22
N PRO A 28 11.48 11.91 6.15
CA PRO A 28 12.40 11.89 7.29
C PRO A 28 13.85 11.56 6.92
N MET A 29 14.12 10.99 5.75
CA MET A 29 15.48 10.60 5.31
C MET A 29 16.16 11.73 4.53
N ASP A 30 15.45 12.28 3.54
CA ASP A 30 15.94 13.28 2.59
C ASP A 30 15.77 14.71 3.11
N GLY A 31 14.87 14.93 4.07
CA GLY A 31 14.53 16.25 4.58
C GLY A 31 14.07 17.18 3.45
N GLU A 32 14.48 18.45 3.53
CA GLU A 32 14.07 19.55 2.63
C GLU A 32 14.35 19.33 1.14
N SER A 33 15.19 18.34 0.79
CA SER A 33 15.52 18.02 -0.59
C SER A 33 14.41 17.24 -1.32
N TYR A 34 13.55 16.53 -0.58
CA TYR A 34 12.49 15.71 -1.17
C TYR A 34 11.16 16.46 -1.23
N ALA A 35 10.81 16.92 -2.43
CA ALA A 35 9.49 17.46 -2.71
C ALA A 35 8.48 16.34 -2.98
N TRP A 36 7.32 16.43 -2.34
CA TRP A 36 6.22 15.49 -2.54
C TRP A 36 4.88 16.23 -2.62
N GLY A 37 3.92 15.59 -3.28
CA GLY A 37 2.55 16.06 -3.40
C GLY A 37 1.60 14.87 -3.54
N LEU A 38 0.48 14.93 -2.85
CA LEU A 38 -0.54 13.89 -2.88
C LEU A 38 -1.93 14.52 -2.67
N PRO A 39 -2.78 14.57 -3.71
CA PRO A 39 -4.16 15.04 -3.53
C PRO A 39 -4.95 14.01 -2.70
N LEU A 40 -5.45 14.43 -1.54
CA LEU A 40 -6.23 13.60 -0.63
C LEU A 40 -7.42 14.38 -0.05
N LEU A 41 -8.62 13.80 -0.16
CA LEU A 41 -9.87 14.33 0.36
C LEU A 41 -10.16 15.79 -0.09
N GLY A 42 -9.77 16.12 -1.33
CA GLY A 42 -9.92 17.48 -1.88
C GLY A 42 -8.91 18.50 -1.37
N MET A 43 -7.89 18.06 -0.62
CA MET A 43 -6.75 18.88 -0.18
C MET A 43 -5.51 18.51 -0.99
N ASP A 44 -4.76 19.51 -1.42
CA ASP A 44 -3.45 19.33 -2.04
C ASP A 44 -2.36 19.25 -0.97
N LEU A 45 -2.18 18.04 -0.42
CA LEU A 45 -1.12 17.80 0.57
C LEU A 45 0.22 17.85 -0.13
N SER A 46 1.12 18.72 0.32
CA SER A 46 2.45 18.82 -0.27
C SER A 46 3.47 19.33 0.73
N GLY A 47 4.74 19.11 0.41
CA GLY A 47 5.79 19.59 1.27
C GLY A 47 7.19 19.21 0.82
N ARG A 48 8.15 19.73 1.56
CA ARG A 48 9.57 19.38 1.45
C ARG A 48 10.13 18.81 2.75
N SER A 49 9.40 18.83 3.85
CA SER A 49 9.89 18.42 5.16
C SER A 49 8.79 17.82 6.01
N ILE A 50 9.11 17.43 7.25
CA ILE A 50 8.14 16.97 8.23
C ILE A 50 7.25 18.17 8.60
N ASN A 51 6.03 18.18 8.06
CA ASN A 51 4.99 19.17 8.33
C ASN A 51 3.66 18.47 8.67
N PHE A 52 2.60 19.23 8.89
CA PHE A 52 1.28 18.67 9.19
C PHE A 52 0.75 17.79 8.05
N ASP A 53 0.94 18.20 6.80
CA ASP A 53 0.52 17.44 5.62
C ASP A 53 1.21 16.07 5.57
N TRP A 54 2.50 16.00 5.93
CA TRP A 54 3.23 14.73 6.03
C TRP A 54 2.63 13.79 7.07
N LEU A 55 2.10 14.31 8.19
CA LEU A 55 1.43 13.48 9.19
C LEU A 55 0.18 12.81 8.63
N VAL A 56 -0.54 13.48 7.72
CA VAL A 56 -1.68 12.90 7.02
C VAL A 56 -1.22 11.75 6.11
N VAL A 57 -0.13 11.93 5.36
CA VAL A 57 0.47 10.87 4.53
C VAL A 57 0.92 9.69 5.38
N LEU A 58 1.56 9.94 6.53
CA LEU A 58 1.94 8.92 7.49
C LEU A 58 0.72 8.16 8.00
N LEU A 59 -0.37 8.85 8.36
CA LEU A 59 -1.61 8.23 8.80
C LEU A 59 -2.19 7.31 7.72
N PHE A 60 -2.21 7.74 6.45
CA PHE A 60 -2.64 6.90 5.34
C PHE A 60 -1.74 5.69 5.14
N THR A 61 -0.43 5.83 5.33
CA THR A 61 0.51 4.70 5.30
C THR A 61 0.20 3.71 6.41
N LEU A 62 -0.06 4.17 7.63
CA LEU A 62 -0.45 3.32 8.76
C LEU A 62 -1.79 2.61 8.50
N LEU A 63 -2.77 3.30 7.90
CA LEU A 63 -4.04 2.70 7.46
C LEU A 63 -3.83 1.63 6.39
N ALA A 64 -2.91 1.86 5.44
CA ALA A 64 -2.54 0.88 4.43
C ALA A 64 -1.91 -0.36 5.06
N LEU A 65 -0.95 -0.18 5.98
CA LEU A 65 -0.29 -1.28 6.69
C LEU A 65 -1.28 -2.07 7.56
N ALA A 66 -2.20 -1.39 8.26
CA ALA A 66 -3.25 -2.03 9.04
C ALA A 66 -4.19 -2.85 8.13
N THR A 67 -4.65 -2.25 7.02
CA THR A 67 -5.52 -2.91 6.05
C THR A 67 -4.85 -4.14 5.45
N LEU A 68 -3.58 -4.03 5.05
CA LEU A 68 -2.79 -5.15 4.54
C LEU A 68 -2.61 -6.25 5.61
N TRP A 69 -2.30 -5.87 6.85
CA TRP A 69 -2.18 -6.79 7.96
C TRP A 69 -3.48 -7.58 8.17
N PHE A 70 -4.62 -6.89 8.24
CA PHE A 70 -5.91 -7.57 8.44
C PHE A 70 -6.34 -8.40 7.22
N LEU A 71 -6.01 -7.96 6.01
CA LEU A 71 -6.25 -8.71 4.78
C LEU A 71 -5.52 -10.06 4.78
N VAL A 72 -4.25 -10.05 5.19
CA VAL A 72 -3.36 -11.21 5.11
C VAL A 72 -3.46 -12.12 6.34
N ARG A 73 -3.57 -11.52 7.53
CA ARG A 73 -3.38 -12.17 8.84
C ARG A 73 -4.57 -12.07 9.77
N GLY A 74 -5.38 -11.03 9.58
CA GLY A 74 -6.44 -10.68 10.51
C GLY A 74 -7.79 -11.29 10.16
N THR A 75 -8.79 -10.82 10.89
CA THR A 75 -10.17 -11.24 10.68
C THR A 75 -10.73 -10.58 9.43
N ALA A 76 -11.55 -11.31 8.66
CA ALA A 76 -12.16 -10.76 7.46
C ALA A 76 -13.00 -9.52 7.78
N ARG A 77 -13.64 -9.50 8.97
CA ARG A 77 -14.40 -8.36 9.46
C ARG A 77 -13.52 -7.15 9.80
N GLN A 78 -12.34 -7.35 10.39
CA GLN A 78 -11.39 -6.25 10.61
C GLN A 78 -10.89 -5.72 9.28
N PHE A 79 -10.55 -6.58 8.32
CA PHE A 79 -10.23 -6.14 6.96
C PHE A 79 -11.39 -5.34 6.35
N GLY A 80 -12.64 -5.79 6.52
CA GLY A 80 -13.81 -5.06 6.06
C GLY A 80 -13.88 -3.64 6.63
N TRP A 81 -13.73 -3.46 7.95
CA TRP A 81 -13.73 -2.13 8.58
C TRP A 81 -12.57 -1.25 8.12
N TRP A 82 -11.33 -1.74 8.23
CA TRP A 82 -10.14 -0.97 7.88
C TRP A 82 -10.04 -0.71 6.37
N GLY A 83 -10.41 -1.70 5.56
CA GLY A 83 -10.48 -1.58 4.10
C GLY A 83 -11.58 -0.62 3.65
N CYS A 84 -12.77 -0.64 4.26
CA CYS A 84 -13.81 0.34 3.97
C CYS A 84 -13.35 1.75 4.31
N LEU A 85 -12.68 1.94 5.45
CA LEU A 85 -12.12 3.23 5.82
C LEU A 85 -11.03 3.65 4.83
N TYR A 86 -9.99 2.84 4.64
CA TYR A 86 -8.84 3.18 3.80
C TYR A 86 -9.21 3.36 2.33
N PHE A 87 -9.85 2.36 1.71
CA PHE A 87 -10.25 2.45 0.30
C PHE A 87 -11.38 3.45 0.10
N GLY A 88 -12.27 3.63 1.09
CA GLY A 88 -13.34 4.63 1.01
C GLY A 88 -12.80 6.05 1.02
N LEU A 89 -11.78 6.35 1.83
CA LEU A 89 -11.11 7.64 1.80
C LEU A 89 -10.42 7.89 0.46
N PHE A 90 -9.74 6.89 -0.12
CA PHE A 90 -9.15 7.01 -1.46
C PHE A 90 -10.21 7.17 -2.56
N PHE A 91 -11.31 6.44 -2.47
CA PHE A 91 -12.42 6.55 -3.42
C PHE A 91 -13.06 7.93 -3.37
N LEU A 92 -13.34 8.45 -2.17
CA LEU A 92 -13.83 9.81 -1.98
C LEU A 92 -12.82 10.85 -2.49
N SER A 93 -11.53 10.66 -2.22
CA SER A 93 -10.46 11.54 -2.73
C SER A 93 -10.44 11.55 -4.26
N ALA A 94 -10.58 10.39 -4.89
CA ALA A 94 -10.63 10.26 -6.35
C ALA A 94 -11.84 10.98 -6.94
N ILE A 95 -13.02 10.85 -6.32
CA ILE A 95 -14.23 11.57 -6.75
C ILE A 95 -13.97 13.08 -6.66
N LEU A 96 -13.55 13.57 -5.50
CA LEU A 96 -13.33 15.01 -5.27
C LEU A 96 -12.29 15.59 -6.23
N MET A 97 -11.19 14.87 -6.45
CA MET A 97 -10.15 15.26 -7.41
C MET A 97 -10.71 15.42 -8.83
N VAL A 98 -11.48 14.44 -9.30
CA VAL A 98 -12.02 14.43 -10.68
C VAL A 98 -13.17 15.43 -10.86
N THR A 99 -14.01 15.62 -9.84
CA THR A 99 -15.13 16.57 -9.92
C THR A 99 -14.73 18.00 -9.62
N GLY A 100 -13.61 18.20 -8.93
CA GLY A 100 -13.08 19.52 -8.56
C GLY A 100 -12.12 20.11 -9.59
N SER A 101 -11.58 19.31 -10.51
CA SER A 101 -10.71 19.78 -11.59
C SER A 101 -11.52 20.39 -12.74
N GLU A 102 -11.20 21.62 -13.13
CA GLU A 102 -11.79 22.26 -14.32
C GLU A 102 -11.37 21.56 -15.62
N GLU A 103 -10.16 20.98 -15.62
CA GLU A 103 -9.63 20.21 -16.74
C GLU A 103 -9.76 18.70 -16.49
N PRO A 104 -10.18 17.91 -17.49
CA PRO A 104 -10.25 16.47 -17.34
C PRO A 104 -8.84 15.88 -17.19
N LEU A 105 -8.67 15.01 -16.20
CA LEU A 105 -7.45 14.22 -16.03
C LEU A 105 -7.32 13.20 -17.16
N VAL A 106 -6.53 13.54 -18.17
CA VAL A 106 -6.33 12.75 -19.39
C VAL A 106 -4.86 12.45 -19.60
N MET A 107 -4.54 11.17 -19.81
CA MET A 107 -3.24 10.77 -20.34
C MET A 107 -3.28 10.89 -21.87
N HIS A 108 -2.40 11.72 -22.41
CA HIS A 108 -2.27 11.91 -23.85
C HIS A 108 -1.19 10.96 -24.38
N GLY A 109 -1.57 10.05 -25.27
CA GLY A 109 -0.62 9.20 -25.97
C GLY A 109 -0.02 9.89 -27.20
N ASP A 110 1.27 10.19 -27.16
CA ASP A 110 1.99 10.94 -28.21
C ASP A 110 1.90 10.32 -29.62
N THR A 111 1.66 9.00 -29.75
CA THR A 111 1.79 8.30 -31.04
C THR A 111 0.47 7.91 -31.70
N LEU A 112 -0.62 7.77 -30.93
CA LEU A 112 -1.92 7.30 -31.44
C LEU A 112 -3.06 8.32 -31.24
N GLY A 113 -2.77 9.49 -30.62
CA GLY A 113 -3.80 10.48 -30.29
C GLY A 113 -4.88 9.92 -29.35
N VAL A 114 -4.57 8.85 -28.61
CA VAL A 114 -5.50 8.21 -27.69
C VAL A 114 -5.45 8.98 -26.38
N GLU A 115 -6.62 9.50 -26.00
CA GLU A 115 -6.88 10.13 -24.72
C GLU A 115 -7.46 9.09 -23.75
N ILE A 116 -6.73 8.79 -22.69
CA ILE A 116 -7.21 7.88 -21.63
C ILE A 116 -7.70 8.74 -20.46
N PRO A 117 -9.00 8.73 -20.13
CA PRO A 117 -9.52 9.47 -18.99
C PRO A 117 -9.04 8.80 -17.69
N LEU A 118 -7.94 9.30 -17.13
CA LEU A 118 -7.35 8.77 -15.90
C LEU A 118 -8.32 8.90 -14.71
N GLY A 119 -9.16 9.94 -14.71
CA GLY A 119 -10.14 10.15 -13.65
C GLY A 119 -11.07 8.96 -13.45
N SER A 120 -11.66 8.43 -14.53
CA SER A 120 -12.57 7.28 -14.45
C SER A 120 -11.85 5.99 -14.07
N LEU A 121 -10.59 5.84 -14.52
CA LEU A 121 -9.74 4.71 -14.14
C LEU A 121 -9.42 4.71 -12.64
N ILE A 122 -9.04 5.87 -12.09
CA ILE A 122 -8.71 6.03 -10.66
C ILE A 122 -9.96 5.82 -9.78
N ILE A 123 -11.09 6.42 -10.15
CA ILE A 123 -12.38 6.22 -9.47
C ILE A 123 -12.80 4.75 -9.54
N GLY A 124 -12.71 4.13 -10.71
CA GLY A 124 -13.06 2.71 -10.90
C GLY A 124 -12.18 1.78 -10.07
N HIS A 125 -10.87 2.03 -10.04
CA HIS A 125 -9.90 1.25 -9.27
C HIS A 125 -10.16 1.33 -7.76
N THR A 126 -10.25 2.55 -7.22
CA THR A 126 -10.49 2.78 -5.79
C THR A 126 -11.88 2.33 -5.36
N GLY A 127 -12.89 2.53 -6.22
CA GLY A 127 -14.26 2.07 -6.01
C GLY A 127 -14.37 0.55 -5.98
N LEU A 128 -13.67 -0.16 -6.86
CA LEU A 128 -13.62 -1.63 -6.84
C LEU A 128 -13.03 -2.16 -5.54
N LEU A 129 -11.91 -1.60 -5.08
CA LEU A 129 -11.30 -1.97 -3.79
C LEU A 129 -12.23 -1.72 -2.61
N TRP A 130 -12.92 -0.57 -2.61
CA TRP A 130 -13.90 -0.24 -1.59
C TRP A 130 -15.09 -1.20 -1.59
N LEU A 131 -15.64 -1.52 -2.76
CA LEU A 131 -16.72 -2.51 -2.89
C LEU A 131 -16.28 -3.91 -2.45
N ILE A 132 -15.03 -4.31 -2.72
CA ILE A 132 -14.49 -5.57 -2.19
C ILE A 132 -14.48 -5.53 -0.65
N ALA A 133 -13.94 -4.49 -0.02
CA ALA A 133 -13.92 -4.39 1.44
C ALA A 133 -15.34 -4.38 2.04
N LEU A 134 -16.27 -3.64 1.42
CA LEU A 134 -17.68 -3.58 1.82
C LEU A 134 -18.35 -4.95 1.69
N SER A 135 -18.09 -5.67 0.60
CA SER A 135 -18.61 -7.01 0.37
C SER A 135 -18.17 -7.99 1.46
N VAL A 136 -16.92 -7.89 1.89
CA VAL A 136 -16.38 -8.72 2.98
C VAL A 136 -17.02 -8.32 4.30
N LEU A 137 -17.18 -7.02 4.57
CA LEU A 137 -17.78 -6.53 5.80
C LEU A 137 -19.24 -6.99 5.96
N VAL A 138 -20.02 -7.01 4.88
CA VAL A 138 -21.46 -7.33 4.90
C VAL A 138 -21.73 -8.83 4.78
N TRP A 139 -21.01 -9.54 3.90
CA TRP A 139 -21.36 -10.92 3.52
C TRP A 139 -20.43 -11.99 4.08
N HIS A 140 -19.25 -11.65 4.59
CA HIS A 140 -18.35 -12.66 5.15
C HIS A 140 -18.79 -13.09 6.55
N ARG A 141 -19.25 -14.34 6.66
CA ARG A 141 -19.72 -14.95 7.93
C ARG A 141 -18.86 -16.11 8.43
N ALA A 142 -17.77 -16.43 7.73
CA ALA A 142 -16.91 -17.53 8.15
C ALA A 142 -16.17 -17.17 9.45
N PRO A 143 -15.89 -18.17 10.31
CA PRO A 143 -15.11 -17.94 11.52
C PRO A 143 -13.71 -17.43 11.18
N ASP A 144 -13.22 -16.55 12.05
CA ASP A 144 -11.96 -15.88 11.85
C ASP A 144 -10.77 -16.82 12.09
N GLU A 145 -9.92 -16.98 11.07
CA GLU A 145 -8.63 -17.65 11.21
C GLU A 145 -7.54 -16.61 11.50
N ARG A 146 -6.84 -16.77 12.63
CA ARG A 146 -5.65 -15.99 12.98
C ARG A 146 -4.42 -16.88 12.93
N PRO A 147 -3.88 -17.19 11.74
CA PRO A 147 -2.72 -18.07 11.64
C PRO A 147 -1.54 -17.44 12.39
N PRO A 148 -0.69 -18.20 13.11
CA PRO A 148 0.53 -17.68 13.72
C PRO A 148 1.61 -17.35 12.67
N LEU A 149 2.61 -16.55 13.03
CA LEU A 149 3.73 -16.22 12.13
C LEU A 149 4.68 -17.42 12.10
N THR A 150 4.90 -17.98 10.91
CA THR A 150 5.88 -19.06 10.72
C THR A 150 7.30 -18.53 10.86
N ARG A 151 8.28 -19.43 11.05
CA ARG A 151 9.70 -19.05 11.03
C ARG A 151 10.06 -18.32 9.72
N THR A 152 9.56 -18.80 8.58
CA THR A 152 9.78 -18.17 7.27
C THR A 152 9.25 -16.74 7.25
N ASN A 153 8.04 -16.49 7.77
CA ASN A 153 7.50 -15.13 7.85
C ASN A 153 8.40 -14.21 8.69
N ARG A 154 8.86 -14.68 9.85
CA ARG A 154 9.73 -13.89 10.73
C ARG A 154 11.06 -13.56 10.06
N VAL A 155 11.67 -14.52 9.36
CA VAL A 155 12.91 -14.29 8.61
C VAL A 155 12.69 -13.29 7.48
N LEU A 156 11.63 -13.45 6.69
CA LEU A 156 11.31 -12.49 5.63
C LEU A 156 11.05 -11.09 6.17
N LEU A 157 10.30 -10.95 7.26
CA LEU A 157 10.06 -9.66 7.91
C LEU A 157 11.38 -9.05 8.44
N ALA A 158 12.28 -9.86 9.00
CA ALA A 158 13.60 -9.38 9.41
C ALA A 158 14.44 -8.92 8.22
N VAL A 159 14.43 -9.65 7.10
CA VAL A 159 15.11 -9.26 5.86
C VAL A 159 14.54 -7.96 5.31
N LEU A 160 13.21 -7.81 5.27
CA LEU A 160 12.56 -6.58 4.82
C LEU A 160 12.85 -5.39 5.75
N PHE A 161 12.90 -5.62 7.07
CA PHE A 161 13.29 -4.60 8.03
C PHE A 161 14.74 -4.14 7.82
N LEU A 162 15.67 -5.08 7.62
CA LEU A 162 17.06 -4.75 7.30
C LEU A 162 17.18 -4.02 5.96
N ALA A 163 16.43 -4.44 4.94
CA ALA A 163 16.37 -3.76 3.65
C ALA A 163 15.82 -2.34 3.78
N TRP A 164 14.80 -2.13 4.61
CA TRP A 164 14.26 -0.81 4.92
C TRP A 164 15.31 0.06 5.62
N CYS A 165 16.00 -0.45 6.64
CA CYS A 165 17.10 0.28 7.29
C CYS A 165 18.23 0.60 6.31
N ALA A 166 18.61 -0.34 5.43
CA ALA A 166 19.63 -0.11 4.41
C ALA A 166 19.18 0.99 3.44
N SER A 167 17.91 0.99 2.99
CA SER A 167 17.37 2.05 2.15
C SER A 167 17.44 3.41 2.84
N ALA A 168 17.18 3.48 4.15
CA ALA A 168 17.28 4.73 4.91
C ALA A 168 18.71 5.27 4.95
N VAL A 169 19.70 4.40 5.14
CA VAL A 169 21.12 4.78 5.11
C VAL A 169 21.51 5.26 3.71
N MET A 170 21.08 4.54 2.66
CA MET A 170 21.40 4.88 1.27
C MET A 170 20.79 6.23 0.86
N LEU A 171 19.54 6.48 1.23
CA LEU A 171 18.85 7.76 0.98
C LEU A 171 19.51 8.90 1.76
N ARG A 172 19.89 8.66 3.03
CA ARG A 172 20.53 9.70 3.85
C ARG A 172 21.94 10.07 3.38
N LEU A 173 22.69 9.11 2.85
CA LEU A 173 24.06 9.32 2.36
C LEU A 173 24.10 9.68 0.87
N GLY A 174 23.08 9.29 0.11
CA GLY A 174 22.95 9.57 -1.30
C GLY A 174 22.46 10.99 -1.51
N GLY A 175 23.23 11.82 -2.21
CA GLY A 175 22.70 13.07 -2.75
C GLY A 175 21.57 12.80 -3.75
N SER A 176 20.74 13.81 -4.04
CA SER A 176 19.53 13.72 -4.87
C SER A 176 19.73 13.18 -6.30
N GLU A 177 20.96 13.17 -6.81
CA GLU A 177 21.30 12.64 -8.13
C GLU A 177 22.22 11.41 -8.08
N SER A 178 22.53 10.92 -6.88
CA SER A 178 23.46 9.81 -6.71
C SER A 178 22.82 8.47 -7.07
N GLN A 179 23.61 7.55 -7.62
CA GLN A 179 23.19 6.15 -7.81
C GLN A 179 22.77 5.49 -6.48
N LEU A 180 23.30 5.97 -5.36
CA LEU A 180 22.97 5.48 -4.02
C LEU A 180 21.53 5.85 -3.62
N ASP A 181 21.10 7.09 -3.91
CA ASP A 181 19.71 7.52 -3.72
C ASP A 181 18.75 6.64 -4.55
N GLN A 182 19.03 6.50 -5.85
CA GLN A 182 18.21 5.69 -6.76
C GLN A 182 18.08 4.24 -6.27
N ALA A 183 19.19 3.63 -5.85
CA ALA A 183 19.18 2.29 -5.30
C ALA A 183 18.43 2.20 -3.95
N GLY A 184 18.53 3.24 -3.11
CA GLY A 184 17.75 3.37 -1.88
C GLY A 184 16.25 3.42 -2.14
N VAL A 185 15.80 4.21 -3.13
CA VAL A 185 14.40 4.30 -3.56
C VAL A 185 13.90 2.95 -4.08
N LEU A 186 14.65 2.29 -4.97
CA LEU A 186 14.27 0.99 -5.51
C LEU A 186 14.17 -0.07 -4.42
N LEU A 187 15.08 -0.05 -3.44
CA LEU A 187 15.03 -0.95 -2.29
C LEU A 187 13.80 -0.66 -1.43
N LEU A 188 13.47 0.62 -1.20
CA LEU A 188 12.31 1.04 -0.43
C LEU A 188 10.98 0.63 -1.10
N ILE A 189 10.88 0.75 -2.43
CA ILE A 189 9.74 0.24 -3.21
C ILE A 189 9.66 -1.28 -3.09
N SER A 190 10.80 -1.97 -3.23
CA SER A 190 10.86 -3.43 -3.11
C SER A 190 10.35 -3.88 -1.74
N VAL A 191 10.69 -3.19 -0.65
CA VAL A 191 10.16 -3.49 0.68
C VAL A 191 8.63 -3.43 0.70
N ALA A 192 8.02 -2.40 0.13
CA ALA A 192 6.55 -2.29 0.05
C ALA A 192 5.92 -3.41 -0.78
N LEU A 193 6.53 -3.76 -1.92
CA LEU A 193 6.03 -4.81 -2.82
C LEU A 193 6.13 -6.21 -2.22
N PHE A 194 7.18 -6.50 -1.45
CA PHE A 194 7.41 -7.82 -0.84
C PHE A 194 6.79 -7.97 0.55
N LEU A 195 6.35 -6.88 1.18
CA LEU A 195 5.69 -6.92 2.50
C LEU A 195 4.46 -7.85 2.54
N PRO A 196 3.52 -7.82 1.57
CA PRO A 196 2.42 -8.78 1.54
C PRO A 196 2.89 -10.24 1.50
N VAL A 197 3.95 -10.52 0.73
CA VAL A 197 4.52 -11.87 0.60
C VAL A 197 5.12 -12.34 1.92
N ALA A 198 5.84 -11.47 2.63
CA ALA A 198 6.39 -11.77 3.95
C ALA A 198 5.30 -12.03 5.00
N LEU A 199 4.10 -11.48 4.82
CA LEU A 199 2.95 -11.70 5.70
C LEU A 199 2.15 -12.96 5.32
N LEU A 200 2.13 -13.36 4.05
CA LEU A 200 1.37 -14.54 3.60
C LEU A 200 1.84 -15.81 4.33
N ARG A 201 0.90 -16.64 4.78
CA ARG A 201 1.25 -17.93 5.39
C ARG A 201 1.92 -18.83 4.34
N PHE A 202 3.17 -19.20 4.57
CA PHE A 202 3.79 -20.31 3.87
C PHE A 202 3.34 -21.61 4.54
N ASN A 203 2.97 -22.61 3.74
CA ASN A 203 2.71 -23.95 4.27
C ASN A 203 4.03 -24.47 4.86
N SER A 204 4.25 -24.27 6.15
CA SER A 204 5.06 -25.21 6.92
C SER A 204 4.31 -26.54 6.79
N ALA A 205 4.88 -27.48 6.03
CA ALA A 205 4.38 -28.84 5.99
C ALA A 205 3.97 -29.22 7.40
N GLU A 206 2.72 -29.65 7.59
CA GLU A 206 2.38 -30.40 8.80
C GLU A 206 3.50 -31.42 8.95
N PRO A 207 4.22 -31.49 10.09
CA PRO A 207 4.94 -32.71 10.38
C PRO A 207 3.86 -33.77 10.31
N ALA A 208 3.89 -34.53 9.21
CA ALA A 208 2.99 -35.64 8.97
C ALA A 208 2.93 -36.41 10.27
N GLN A 209 1.71 -36.77 10.66
CA GLN A 209 1.40 -37.65 11.78
C GLN A 209 2.37 -38.86 11.80
N MET A 210 3.57 -38.67 12.35
CA MET A 210 4.56 -39.68 12.71
C MET A 210 4.48 -39.86 14.22
N ALA A 211 3.24 -40.03 14.69
CA ALA A 211 2.93 -40.52 16.01
C ALA A 211 1.71 -41.46 15.89
N THR A 212 1.76 -42.35 14.90
CA THR A 212 1.07 -43.64 14.96
C THR A 212 2.12 -44.71 14.72
N ALA A 213 2.80 -45.09 15.79
CA ALA A 213 3.28 -46.44 16.11
C ALA A 213 3.83 -46.43 17.54
#